data_AF-A0A3D5UST5-F1
#
_entry.id   AF-A0A3D5UST5-F1
#
_cell.length_a   1.000
_cell.length_b   1.000
_cell.length_c   1.000
_cell.angle_alpha   90.00
_cell.angle_beta   90.00
_cell.angle_gamma   90.00
#
_symmetry.space_group_name_H-M   'P 1'
#
loop_
_entity.id
_entity.type
_entity.pdbx_description
1 polymer ?
#
loop_
_entity_poly.entity_id
_entity_poly.type
_entity_poly.pdbx_seq_one_letter_code
_entity_poly.pdbx_strand_id
1 'polypeptide(L)'
;MNRQTITGDALNQDDPHPRELQTPADPLFSEQATDYSIEPVRLRFRQPDLEHRFNVDNFARQVGLLRLSIALGAIIFAVYAVLDPFIIPEITHEAWAIRLGLACPLLLLIVAISYMPGFSYRHQALLSLAMCIPGLAVVGMISIASSPGNYLYYAGILIVLTYVNCLWRLRYYYSILMSGLTCGAYEFVALFVNPIPANMLINNNAFLLF
;
A
#
# COMPACT_ATOMS: atom_id res chain seq x y z
N MET A 1 60.09 -18.58 75.27
CA MET A 1 59.84 -18.56 73.81
C MET A 1 60.52 -17.30 73.28
N ASN A 2 61.81 -17.31 72.91
CA ASN A 2 62.39 -17.66 71.58
C ASN A 2 61.80 -16.79 70.45
N ARG A 3 62.49 -16.04 69.57
CA ARG A 3 63.91 -15.72 69.31
C ARG A 3 63.91 -14.57 68.26
N GLN A 4 64.85 -13.63 68.35
CA GLN A 4 65.54 -12.88 67.26
C GLN A 4 64.79 -12.10 66.15
N THR A 5 64.92 -10.77 66.22
CA THR A 5 65.57 -9.80 65.29
C THR A 5 65.82 -10.11 63.79
N ILE A 6 65.82 -9.00 63.01
CA ILE A 6 66.61 -8.68 61.78
C ILE A 6 65.95 -9.07 60.43
N THR A 7 65.44 -8.14 59.61
CA THR A 7 66.07 -7.11 58.72
C THR A 7 65.93 -7.55 57.26
N GLY A 8 65.62 -6.59 56.38
CA GLY A 8 65.91 -6.64 54.96
C GLY A 8 64.66 -6.64 54.09
N ASP A 9 64.61 -5.96 52.97
CA ASP A 9 65.45 -4.94 52.34
C ASP A 9 64.66 -4.50 51.11
N ALA A 10 64.97 -3.32 50.58
CA ALA A 10 64.82 -2.91 49.17
C ALA A 10 63.50 -3.24 48.41
N LEU A 11 62.71 -2.20 48.08
CA LEU A 11 62.63 -1.64 46.71
C LEU A 11 62.07 -2.63 45.66
N ASN A 12 60.87 -2.39 45.14
CA ASN A 12 60.70 -1.71 43.86
C ASN A 12 59.21 -1.58 43.48
N GLN A 13 58.92 -0.51 42.75
CA GLN A 13 57.66 -0.21 42.08
C GLN A 13 57.21 -1.36 41.18
N ASP A 14 55.90 -1.60 41.10
CA ASP A 14 55.17 -1.77 39.84
C ASP A 14 53.68 -1.93 40.13
N ASP A 15 52.92 -0.95 39.66
CA ASP A 15 51.46 -0.97 39.54
C ASP A 15 51.05 -2.01 38.48
N PRO A 16 50.01 -2.82 38.71
CA PRO A 16 49.22 -3.25 37.57
C PRO A 16 47.72 -3.16 37.88
N HIS A 17 47.11 -2.13 37.30
CA HIS A 17 45.74 -2.20 36.78
C HIS A 17 45.38 -3.62 36.31
N PRO A 18 44.23 -4.19 36.70
CA PRO A 18 43.77 -5.44 36.11
C PRO A 18 43.58 -5.22 34.61
N ARG A 19 44.37 -5.92 33.78
CA ARG A 19 44.19 -5.98 32.32
C ARG A 19 42.79 -6.49 32.06
N GLU A 20 41.91 -5.59 31.59
CA GLU A 20 40.70 -6.00 30.91
C GLU A 20 41.10 -6.97 29.79
N LEU A 21 40.59 -8.19 29.84
CA LEU A 21 40.63 -9.09 28.70
C LEU A 21 39.85 -8.42 27.57
N GLN A 22 40.55 -7.65 26.74
CA GLN A 22 40.10 -7.34 25.39
C GLN A 22 40.05 -8.66 24.64
N THR A 23 38.89 -9.31 24.72
CA THR A 23 38.49 -10.36 23.80
C THR A 23 38.73 -9.80 22.39
N PRO A 24 39.56 -10.43 21.54
CA PRO A 24 39.79 -9.89 20.22
C PRO A 24 38.43 -9.83 19.52
N ALA A 25 37.99 -8.62 19.18
CA ALA A 25 36.81 -8.41 18.37
C ALA A 25 37.03 -9.18 17.08
N ASP A 26 36.23 -10.23 16.91
CA ASP A 26 36.29 -11.12 15.76
C ASP A 26 36.08 -10.28 14.49
N PRO A 27 37.10 -10.11 13.63
CA PRO A 27 37.09 -9.14 12.53
C PRO A 27 36.09 -9.48 11.41
N LEU A 28 35.34 -10.58 11.54
CA LEU A 28 34.28 -10.99 10.63
C LEU A 28 32.91 -10.36 10.93
N PHE A 29 32.75 -9.71 12.09
CA PHE A 29 31.60 -8.87 12.39
C PHE A 29 31.97 -7.40 12.22
N SER A 30 32.42 -7.02 11.03
CA SER A 30 32.17 -5.64 10.62
C SER A 30 30.65 -5.49 10.61
N GLU A 31 30.08 -4.82 11.62
CA GLU A 31 28.79 -4.17 11.49
C GLU A 31 28.88 -3.30 10.24
N GLN A 32 28.47 -3.84 9.09
CA GLN A 32 28.20 -3.04 7.92
C GLN A 32 27.13 -2.06 8.39
N ALA A 33 27.54 -0.82 8.66
CA ALA A 33 26.65 0.22 9.13
C ALA A 33 25.41 0.22 8.23
N THR A 34 24.27 -0.18 8.78
CA THR A 34 23.03 -0.30 8.00
C THR A 34 22.66 1.11 7.56
N ASP A 35 22.70 1.36 6.25
CA ASP A 35 22.39 2.66 5.69
C ASP A 35 20.88 2.78 5.51
N TYR A 36 20.26 3.58 6.38
CA TYR A 36 18.84 3.89 6.36
C TYR A 36 18.48 5.01 5.38
N SER A 37 19.39 5.42 4.50
CA SER A 37 19.11 6.46 3.51
C SER A 37 17.98 6.05 2.54
N ILE A 38 17.09 7.02 2.27
CA ILE A 38 15.89 6.82 1.45
C ILE A 38 16.07 7.56 0.13
N GLU A 39 15.68 6.91 -0.97
CA GLU A 39 15.50 7.58 -2.26
C GLU A 39 14.24 8.46 -2.21
N PRO A 40 14.34 9.80 -2.31
CA PRO A 40 13.21 10.70 -2.07
C PRO A 40 12.06 10.52 -3.09
N VAL A 41 12.37 10.07 -4.31
CA VAL A 41 11.38 9.90 -5.39
C VAL A 41 10.64 8.57 -5.26
N ARG A 42 11.35 7.48 -4.94
CA ARG A 42 10.77 6.14 -4.90
C ARG A 42 10.30 5.74 -3.50
N LEU A 43 10.70 6.49 -2.47
CA LEU A 43 10.47 6.21 -1.06
C LEU A 43 10.93 4.78 -0.69
N ARG A 44 12.10 4.39 -1.20
CA ARG A 44 12.73 3.08 -1.00
C ARG A 44 14.06 3.25 -0.29
N PHE A 45 14.47 2.28 0.52
CA PHE A 45 15.81 2.26 1.08
C PHE A 45 16.84 2.05 -0.04
N ARG A 46 17.95 2.81 -0.01
CA ARG A 46 19.03 2.67 -1.00
C ARG A 46 19.71 1.30 -0.92
N GLN A 47 19.81 0.72 0.28
CA GLN A 47 20.31 -0.63 0.47
C GLN A 47 19.25 -1.68 0.06
N PRO A 48 19.50 -2.51 -0.97
CA PRO A 48 18.52 -3.47 -1.48
C PRO A 48 18.09 -4.54 -0.47
N ASP A 49 19.02 -4.99 0.38
CA ASP A 49 18.75 -6.04 1.39
C ASP A 49 17.85 -5.51 2.51
N LEU A 50 18.07 -4.25 2.93
CA LEU A 50 17.21 -3.56 3.89
C LEU A 50 15.79 -3.37 3.34
N GLU A 51 15.68 -2.91 2.08
CA GLU A 51 14.40 -2.76 1.38
C GLU A 51 13.66 -4.10 1.25
N HIS A 52 14.38 -5.19 0.95
CA HIS A 52 13.77 -6.51 0.84
C HIS A 52 13.21 -7.00 2.18
N ARG A 53 14.00 -6.91 3.25
CA ARG A 53 13.59 -7.27 4.62
C ARG A 53 12.40 -6.44 5.08
N PHE A 54 12.45 -5.12 4.88
CA PHE A 54 11.34 -4.23 5.18
C PHE A 54 10.05 -4.64 4.46
N ASN A 55 10.13 -4.93 3.14
CA ASN A 55 8.96 -5.33 2.37
C ASN A 55 8.34 -6.64 2.85
N VAL A 56 9.17 -7.64 3.21
CA VAL A 56 8.68 -8.94 3.71
C VAL A 56 7.96 -8.76 5.05
N ASP A 57 8.58 -8.05 5.99
CA ASP A 57 8.00 -7.82 7.32
C ASP A 57 6.75 -6.94 7.24
N ASN A 58 6.79 -5.90 6.43
CA ASN A 58 5.66 -5.00 6.22
C ASN A 58 4.48 -5.74 5.58
N PHE A 59 4.73 -6.58 4.57
CA PHE A 59 3.71 -7.39 3.95
C PHE A 59 3.07 -8.36 4.96
N ALA A 60 3.88 -9.08 5.75
CA ALA A 60 3.38 -10.01 6.76
C ALA A 60 2.48 -9.33 7.81
N ARG A 61 2.82 -8.10 8.22
CA ARG A 61 2.03 -7.32 9.18
C ARG A 61 0.74 -6.77 8.57
N GLN A 62 0.76 -6.37 7.30
CA GLN A 62 -0.35 -5.65 6.69
C GLN A 62 -1.33 -6.52 5.89
N VAL A 63 -0.92 -7.71 5.45
CA VAL A 63 -1.76 -8.55 4.57
C VAL A 63 -3.13 -8.85 5.17
N GLY A 64 -3.24 -9.00 6.49
CA GLY A 64 -4.51 -9.19 7.17
C GLY A 64 -5.46 -7.99 7.04
N LEU A 65 -4.96 -6.79 7.36
CA LEU A 65 -5.72 -5.54 7.20
C LEU A 65 -6.13 -5.34 5.74
N LEU A 66 -5.24 -5.69 4.81
CA LEU A 66 -5.49 -5.51 3.39
C LEU A 66 -6.62 -6.40 2.86
N ARG A 67 -6.62 -7.67 3.24
CA ARG A 67 -7.71 -8.61 2.92
C ARG A 67 -9.04 -8.09 3.45
N LEU A 68 -9.05 -7.60 4.69
CA LEU A 68 -10.23 -7.00 5.30
C LEU A 68 -10.68 -5.75 4.54
N SER A 69 -9.76 -4.86 4.16
CA SER A 69 -10.07 -3.67 3.36
C SER A 69 -10.63 -3.99 1.99
N ILE A 70 -10.12 -5.02 1.30
CA ILE A 70 -10.68 -5.45 0.00
C ILE A 70 -12.10 -6.01 0.20
N ALA A 71 -12.29 -6.87 1.18
CA ALA A 71 -13.59 -7.47 1.48
C ALA A 71 -14.63 -6.40 1.87
N LEU A 72 -14.24 -5.46 2.74
CA LEU A 72 -15.09 -4.33 3.13
C LEU A 72 -15.38 -3.42 1.94
N GLY A 73 -14.40 -3.20 1.06
CA GLY A 73 -14.58 -2.44 -0.17
C GLY A 73 -15.62 -3.10 -1.08
N ALA A 74 -15.58 -4.42 -1.24
CA ALA A 74 -16.59 -5.16 -2.00
C ALA A 74 -18.00 -5.04 -1.37
N ILE A 75 -18.11 -5.08 -0.05
CA ILE A 75 -19.39 -4.89 0.66
C ILE A 75 -19.93 -3.48 0.41
N ILE A 76 -19.11 -2.45 0.60
CA ILE A 76 -19.49 -1.05 0.34
C ILE A 76 -19.93 -0.92 -1.13
N PHE A 77 -19.15 -1.48 -2.06
CA PHE A 77 -19.46 -1.44 -3.49
C PHE A 77 -20.78 -2.13 -3.83
N ALA A 78 -21.12 -3.22 -3.14
CA ALA A 78 -22.41 -3.90 -3.26
C ALA A 78 -23.55 -3.09 -2.65
N VAL A 79 -23.35 -2.40 -1.52
CA VAL A 79 -24.35 -1.49 -0.93
C VAL A 79 -24.69 -0.35 -1.89
N TYR A 80 -23.71 0.19 -2.61
CA TYR A 80 -23.96 1.19 -3.65
C TYR A 80 -24.85 0.68 -4.79
N ALA A 81 -24.95 -0.63 -5.02
CA ALA A 81 -25.88 -1.17 -6.02
C ALA A 81 -27.35 -0.86 -5.67
N VAL A 82 -27.68 -0.69 -4.38
CA VAL A 82 -29.01 -0.27 -3.94
C VAL A 82 -29.33 1.17 -4.37
N LEU A 83 -28.31 2.00 -4.57
CA LEU A 83 -28.45 3.40 -5.01
C LEU A 83 -28.64 3.53 -6.52
N ASP A 84 -28.09 2.60 -7.31
CA ASP A 84 -28.09 2.68 -8.78
C ASP A 84 -29.50 2.90 -9.41
N PRO A 85 -30.60 2.24 -8.96
CA PRO A 85 -31.94 2.50 -9.50
C PRO A 85 -32.45 3.93 -9.36
N PHE A 86 -31.91 4.70 -8.40
CA PHE A 86 -32.34 6.07 -8.12
C PHE A 86 -31.54 7.10 -8.92
N ILE A 87 -30.28 6.80 -9.26
CA ILE A 87 -29.38 7.74 -9.94
C ILE A 87 -29.30 7.47 -11.44
N ILE A 88 -29.33 6.19 -11.82
CA ILE A 88 -29.22 5.70 -13.21
C ILE A 88 -30.28 4.61 -13.48
N PRO A 89 -31.58 4.95 -13.41
CA PRO A 89 -32.67 4.00 -13.66
C PRO A 89 -32.58 3.32 -15.03
N GLU A 90 -31.99 3.99 -16.02
CA GLU A 90 -31.88 3.52 -17.40
C GLU A 90 -30.89 2.37 -17.59
N ILE A 91 -29.80 2.34 -16.81
CA ILE A 91 -28.73 1.34 -16.91
C ILE A 91 -28.62 0.49 -15.64
N THR A 92 -29.67 0.41 -14.82
CA THR A 92 -29.61 -0.27 -13.51
C THR A 92 -29.15 -1.72 -13.62
N HIS A 93 -29.66 -2.47 -14.60
CA HIS A 93 -29.27 -3.86 -14.81
C HIS A 93 -27.80 -4.00 -15.23
N GLU A 94 -27.32 -3.09 -16.08
CA GLU A 94 -25.92 -3.06 -16.54
C GLU A 94 -24.99 -2.66 -15.40
N ALA A 95 -25.37 -1.66 -14.60
CA ALA A 95 -24.65 -1.24 -13.40
C ALA A 95 -24.57 -2.38 -12.37
N TRP A 96 -25.66 -3.10 -12.13
CA TRP A 96 -25.65 -4.28 -11.26
C TRP A 96 -24.80 -5.41 -11.82
N ALA A 97 -24.82 -5.65 -13.13
CA ALA A 97 -23.93 -6.63 -13.76
C ALA A 97 -22.45 -6.25 -13.60
N ILE A 98 -22.11 -4.97 -13.75
CA ILE A 98 -20.75 -4.47 -13.54
C ILE A 98 -20.36 -4.58 -12.06
N ARG A 99 -21.21 -4.15 -11.12
CA ARG A 99 -20.90 -4.16 -9.69
C ARG A 99 -20.91 -5.56 -9.09
N LEU A 100 -22.08 -6.22 -9.13
CA LEU A 100 -22.33 -7.49 -8.45
C LEU A 100 -21.93 -8.69 -9.30
N GLY A 101 -21.98 -8.57 -10.63
CA GLY A 101 -21.60 -9.64 -11.56
C GLY A 101 -20.09 -9.72 -11.84
N LEU A 102 -19.39 -8.58 -11.87
CA LEU A 102 -17.97 -8.53 -12.23
C LEU A 102 -17.08 -8.01 -11.10
N ALA A 103 -17.28 -6.79 -10.62
CA ALA A 103 -16.35 -6.14 -9.71
C ALA A 103 -16.29 -6.83 -8.33
N CYS A 104 -17.42 -7.05 -7.66
CA CYS A 104 -17.46 -7.68 -6.34
C CYS A 104 -16.92 -9.12 -6.37
N PRO A 105 -17.33 -10.00 -7.32
CA PRO A 105 -16.78 -11.35 -7.40
C PRO A 105 -15.28 -11.35 -7.64
N LEU A 106 -14.77 -10.42 -8.47
CA LEU A 106 -13.35 -10.34 -8.77
C LEU A 106 -12.55 -9.84 -7.55
N LEU A 107 -13.05 -8.87 -6.78
CA LEU A 107 -12.45 -8.46 -5.50
C LEU A 107 -12.42 -9.62 -4.50
N LEU A 108 -13.54 -10.34 -4.35
CA LEU A 108 -13.63 -11.49 -3.45
C LEU A 108 -12.72 -12.64 -3.91
N LEU A 109 -12.57 -12.84 -5.21
CA LEU A 109 -11.64 -13.82 -5.78
C LEU A 109 -10.19 -13.46 -5.46
N ILE A 110 -9.80 -12.18 -5.57
CA ILE A 110 -8.45 -11.73 -5.17
C ILE A 110 -8.21 -11.99 -3.68
N VAL A 111 -9.21 -11.73 -2.83
CA VAL A 111 -9.14 -12.06 -1.40
C VAL A 111 -8.98 -13.56 -1.20
N ALA A 112 -9.78 -14.40 -1.88
CA ALA A 112 -9.70 -15.85 -1.77
C ALA A 112 -8.33 -16.40 -2.21
N ILE A 113 -7.79 -15.93 -3.35
CA ILE A 113 -6.45 -16.29 -3.84
C ILE A 113 -5.39 -15.87 -2.83
N SER A 114 -5.57 -14.73 -2.14
CA SER A 114 -4.60 -14.28 -1.16
C SER A 114 -4.43 -15.23 0.04
N TYR A 115 -5.39 -16.12 0.32
CA TYR A 115 -5.31 -17.13 1.38
C TYR A 115 -4.65 -18.45 0.95
N MET A 116 -4.33 -18.63 -0.34
CA MET A 116 -3.72 -19.87 -0.82
C MET A 116 -2.29 -20.05 -0.30
N PRO A 117 -1.86 -21.30 0.00
CA PRO A 117 -0.50 -21.60 0.42
C PRO A 117 0.48 -21.29 -0.73
N GLY A 118 1.43 -20.38 -0.50
CA GLY A 118 2.35 -19.86 -1.53
C GLY A 118 2.20 -18.36 -1.80
N PHE A 119 1.18 -17.72 -1.22
CA PHE A 119 0.96 -16.28 -1.34
C PHE A 119 2.01 -15.46 -0.56
N SER A 120 3.09 -15.08 -1.26
CA SER A 120 4.19 -14.26 -0.72
C SER A 120 4.16 -12.80 -1.22
N TYR A 121 5.09 -11.97 -0.73
CA TYR A 121 5.28 -10.56 -1.14
C TYR A 121 5.38 -10.37 -2.67
N ARG A 122 5.77 -11.40 -3.42
CA ARG A 122 5.84 -11.36 -4.90
C ARG A 122 4.47 -11.15 -5.55
N HIS A 123 3.40 -11.55 -4.88
CA HIS A 123 2.03 -11.41 -5.36
C HIS A 123 1.38 -10.10 -4.90
N GLN A 124 2.14 -9.19 -4.28
CA GLN A 124 1.66 -7.85 -3.92
C GLN A 124 1.10 -7.08 -5.13
N ALA A 125 1.63 -7.36 -6.33
CA ALA A 125 1.11 -6.84 -7.60
C ALA A 125 -0.33 -7.30 -7.91
N LEU A 126 -0.72 -8.51 -7.50
CA LEU A 126 -2.09 -8.99 -7.66
C LEU A 126 -3.04 -8.24 -6.73
N LEU A 127 -2.62 -7.94 -5.50
CA LEU A 127 -3.44 -7.13 -4.59
C LEU A 127 -3.48 -5.66 -5.01
N SER A 128 -2.46 -5.14 -5.69
CA SER A 128 -2.57 -3.79 -6.25
C SER A 128 -3.52 -3.73 -7.44
N LEU A 129 -3.78 -4.82 -8.18
CA LEU A 129 -4.83 -4.82 -9.19
C LEU A 129 -6.22 -4.59 -8.58
N ALA A 130 -6.49 -5.11 -7.38
CA ALA A 130 -7.74 -4.86 -6.65
C ALA A 130 -8.00 -3.36 -6.39
N MET A 131 -6.98 -2.51 -6.48
CA MET A 131 -7.10 -1.06 -6.33
C MET A 131 -7.81 -0.38 -7.52
N CYS A 132 -7.57 -0.84 -8.75
CA CYS A 132 -8.15 -0.20 -9.94
C CYS A 132 -9.51 -0.78 -10.32
N ILE A 133 -9.85 -2.00 -9.90
CA ILE A 133 -11.10 -2.69 -10.28
C ILE A 133 -12.36 -1.88 -9.96
N PRO A 134 -12.57 -1.35 -8.74
CA PRO A 134 -13.75 -0.54 -8.46
C PRO A 134 -13.75 0.77 -9.24
N GLY A 135 -12.57 1.37 -9.46
CA GLY A 135 -12.41 2.61 -10.23
C GLY A 135 -12.81 2.43 -11.68
N LEU A 136 -12.26 1.40 -12.33
CA LEU A 136 -12.59 1.04 -13.71
C LEU A 136 -14.05 0.58 -13.87
N ALA A 137 -14.61 -0.10 -12.87
CA ALA A 137 -16.03 -0.45 -12.86
C ALA A 137 -16.92 0.81 -12.87
N VAL A 138 -16.59 1.83 -12.07
CA VAL A 138 -17.30 3.11 -12.07
C VAL A 138 -17.11 3.85 -13.39
N VAL A 139 -15.89 3.90 -13.93
CA VAL A 139 -15.63 4.50 -15.25
C VAL A 139 -16.44 3.81 -16.36
N GLY A 140 -16.55 2.48 -16.32
CA GLY A 140 -17.37 1.71 -17.26
C GLY A 140 -18.86 2.01 -17.14
N MET A 141 -19.37 2.30 -15.94
CA MET A 141 -20.75 2.77 -15.76
C MET A 141 -20.95 4.18 -16.33
N ILE A 142 -19.97 5.09 -16.16
CA ILE A 142 -20.04 6.45 -16.71
C ILE A 142 -20.06 6.44 -18.25
N SER A 143 -19.36 5.49 -18.89
CA SER A 143 -19.33 5.43 -20.36
C SER A 143 -20.67 5.04 -20.99
N ILE A 144 -21.56 4.38 -20.25
CA ILE A 144 -22.87 3.93 -20.72
C ILE A 144 -24.04 4.73 -20.13
N ALA A 145 -23.83 5.41 -18.99
CA ALA A 145 -24.86 6.19 -18.32
C ALA A 145 -25.33 7.39 -19.16
N SER A 146 -26.62 7.66 -19.14
CA SER A 146 -27.17 8.86 -19.77
C SER A 146 -27.03 10.08 -18.86
N SER A 147 -27.22 11.26 -19.42
CA SER A 147 -27.30 12.50 -18.63
C SER A 147 -28.58 12.48 -17.77
N PRO A 148 -28.52 12.81 -16.46
CA PRO A 148 -27.42 13.43 -15.71
C PRO A 148 -26.52 12.46 -14.93
N GLY A 149 -26.78 11.15 -14.99
CA GLY A 149 -26.06 10.13 -14.23
C GLY A 149 -24.55 10.13 -14.52
N ASN A 150 -24.15 10.35 -15.76
CA ASN A 150 -22.74 10.45 -16.15
C ASN A 150 -21.97 11.57 -15.41
N TYR A 151 -22.63 12.65 -14.99
CA TYR A 151 -22.00 13.74 -14.23
C TYR A 151 -21.89 13.43 -12.75
N LEU A 152 -22.85 12.69 -12.18
CA LEU A 152 -22.93 12.44 -10.73
C LEU A 152 -21.97 11.33 -10.28
N TYR A 153 -21.68 10.37 -11.16
CA TYR A 153 -20.85 9.21 -10.82
C TYR A 153 -19.35 9.53 -10.63
N TYR A 154 -18.89 10.75 -10.94
CA TYR A 154 -17.54 11.21 -10.55
C TYR A 154 -17.34 11.18 -9.03
N ALA A 155 -18.40 11.45 -8.25
CA ALA A 155 -18.36 11.36 -6.80
C ALA A 155 -18.09 9.92 -6.32
N GLY A 156 -18.57 8.92 -7.08
CA GLY A 156 -18.24 7.52 -6.85
C GLY A 156 -16.75 7.23 -7.07
N ILE A 157 -16.15 7.82 -8.12
CA ILE A 157 -14.71 7.70 -8.37
C ILE A 157 -13.91 8.32 -7.22
N LEU A 158 -14.30 9.51 -6.74
CA LEU A 158 -13.64 10.15 -5.60
C LEU A 158 -13.61 9.24 -4.38
N ILE A 159 -14.77 8.69 -3.99
CA ILE A 159 -14.87 7.80 -2.82
C ILE A 159 -14.00 6.55 -3.01
N VAL A 160 -13.99 5.97 -4.21
CA VAL A 160 -13.13 4.81 -4.51
C VAL A 160 -11.65 5.17 -4.39
N LEU A 161 -11.22 6.29 -4.99
CA LEU A 161 -9.83 6.74 -4.95
C LEU A 161 -9.41 7.06 -3.51
N THR A 162 -10.23 7.76 -2.73
CA THR A 162 -9.96 8.03 -1.32
C THR A 162 -9.83 6.73 -0.53
N TYR A 163 -10.79 5.81 -0.68
CA TYR A 163 -10.78 4.53 0.03
C TYR A 163 -9.50 3.73 -0.24
N VAL A 164 -9.14 3.62 -1.51
CA VAL A 164 -7.98 2.87 -1.99
C VAL A 164 -6.68 3.54 -1.55
N ASN A 165 -6.55 4.86 -1.59
CA ASN A 165 -5.32 5.54 -1.18
C ASN A 165 -5.14 5.59 0.35
N CYS A 166 -6.23 5.57 1.14
CA CYS A 166 -6.14 5.61 2.60
C CYS A 166 -5.87 4.25 3.25
N LEU A 167 -6.51 3.18 2.76
CA LEU A 167 -6.48 1.86 3.42
C LEU A 167 -5.38 0.94 2.89
N TRP A 168 -4.83 1.22 1.71
CA TRP A 168 -3.85 0.38 1.04
C TRP A 168 -2.42 0.89 1.29
N ARG A 169 -1.83 0.51 2.43
CA ARG A 169 -0.44 0.86 2.80
C ARG A 169 0.62 0.00 2.07
N LEU A 170 0.38 -0.31 0.80
CA LEU A 170 1.35 -1.02 -0.05
C LEU A 170 2.30 -0.02 -0.70
N ARG A 171 3.31 -0.51 -1.43
CA ARG A 171 4.32 0.34 -2.07
C ARG A 171 3.66 1.52 -2.79
N TYR A 172 4.10 2.72 -2.42
CA TYR A 172 3.58 4.00 -2.90
C TYR A 172 3.43 4.07 -4.44
N TYR A 173 4.37 3.46 -5.16
CA TYR A 173 4.37 3.39 -6.62
C TYR A 173 3.09 2.75 -7.21
N TYR A 174 2.57 1.68 -6.59
CA TYR A 174 1.34 1.03 -7.09
C TYR A 174 0.12 1.91 -6.87
N SER A 175 0.06 2.66 -5.77
CA SER A 175 -1.07 3.55 -5.48
C SER A 175 -1.18 4.68 -6.50
N ILE A 176 -0.05 5.33 -6.82
CA ILE A 176 0.00 6.36 -7.86
C ILE A 176 -0.38 5.78 -9.22
N LEU A 177 0.21 4.65 -9.58
CA LEU A 177 -0.03 4.05 -10.90
C LEU A 177 -1.50 3.70 -11.10
N MET A 178 -2.14 3.05 -10.12
CA MET A 178 -3.53 2.61 -10.22
C MET A 178 -4.52 3.77 -10.11
N SER A 179 -4.22 4.78 -9.29
CA SER A 179 -5.02 6.00 -9.22
C SER A 179 -4.92 6.79 -10.52
N GLY A 180 -3.71 6.99 -11.05
CA GLY A 180 -3.48 7.64 -12.32
C GLY A 180 -4.14 6.91 -13.50
N LEU A 181 -4.11 5.57 -13.50
CA LEU A 181 -4.83 4.77 -14.49
C LEU A 181 -6.34 5.01 -14.43
N THR A 182 -6.92 5.03 -13.22
CA THR A 182 -8.35 5.27 -13.02
C THR A 182 -8.74 6.69 -13.45
N CYS A 183 -7.97 7.71 -13.06
CA CYS A 183 -8.19 9.09 -13.49
C CYS A 183 -8.06 9.23 -15.01
N GLY A 184 -7.00 8.67 -15.61
CA GLY A 184 -6.80 8.72 -17.06
C GLY A 184 -7.92 8.02 -17.84
N ALA A 185 -8.43 6.89 -17.33
CA ALA A 185 -9.57 6.20 -17.90
C ALA A 185 -10.86 7.04 -17.81
N TYR A 186 -11.08 7.72 -16.67
CA TYR A 186 -12.19 8.65 -16.51
C TYR A 186 -12.12 9.82 -17.49
N GLU A 187 -10.97 10.51 -17.59
CA GLU A 187 -10.77 11.62 -18.52
C GLU A 187 -11.01 11.19 -19.96
N PHE A 188 -10.51 10.02 -20.34
CA PHE A 188 -10.72 9.47 -21.67
C PHE A 188 -12.22 9.27 -21.97
N VAL A 189 -12.97 8.69 -21.03
CA VAL A 189 -14.41 8.50 -21.17
C VAL A 189 -15.15 9.84 -21.24
N ALA A 190 -14.82 10.77 -20.34
CA ALA A 190 -15.48 12.07 -20.23
C ALA A 190 -15.22 13.01 -21.42
N LEU A 191 -14.12 12.81 -22.15
CA LEU A 191 -13.76 13.60 -23.34
C LEU A 191 -14.22 12.95 -24.65
N PHE A 192 -14.07 11.64 -24.80
CA PHE A 192 -14.21 10.96 -26.09
C PHE A 192 -15.41 10.04 -26.21
N VAL A 193 -15.86 9.42 -25.11
CA VAL A 193 -16.90 8.37 -25.16
C VAL A 193 -18.27 8.93 -24.80
N ASN A 194 -18.35 9.66 -23.69
CA ASN A 194 -19.59 10.28 -23.20
C ASN A 194 -19.29 11.75 -22.80
N PRO A 195 -19.23 12.67 -23.78
CA PRO A 195 -18.75 14.03 -23.56
C PRO A 195 -19.55 14.78 -22.50
N ILE A 196 -18.85 15.23 -21.46
CA ILE A 196 -19.43 16.01 -20.37
C ILE A 196 -19.32 17.51 -20.69
N PRO A 197 -20.34 18.35 -20.39
CA PRO A 197 -20.24 19.80 -20.53
C PRO A 197 -19.01 20.39 -19.83
N ALA A 198 -18.34 21.35 -20.48
CA ALA A 198 -17.04 21.85 -20.02
C ALA A 198 -17.04 22.40 -18.58
N ASN A 199 -18.14 23.02 -18.14
CA ASN A 199 -18.29 23.51 -16.77
C ASN A 199 -18.30 22.37 -15.73
N MET A 200 -18.97 21.26 -16.03
CA MET A 200 -18.98 20.07 -15.17
C MET A 200 -17.62 19.35 -15.20
N LEU A 201 -16.99 19.26 -16.38
CA LEU A 201 -15.67 18.64 -16.51
C LEU A 201 -14.61 19.38 -15.68
N ILE A 202 -14.56 20.72 -15.77
CA ILE A 202 -13.63 21.54 -14.97
C ILE A 202 -13.86 21.33 -13.48
N ASN A 203 -15.12 21.32 -13.04
CA ASN A 203 -15.50 21.07 -11.65
C ASN A 203 -15.04 19.69 -11.18
N ASN A 204 -15.35 18.64 -11.95
CA ASN A 204 -15.00 17.27 -11.59
C ASN A 204 -13.48 17.06 -11.52
N ASN A 205 -12.74 17.65 -12.47
CA ASN A 205 -11.28 17.53 -12.52
C ASN A 205 -10.61 18.30 -11.37
N ALA A 206 -11.16 19.47 -10.99
CA ALA A 206 -10.68 20.19 -9.82
C ALA A 206 -10.83 19.36 -8.54
N PHE A 207 -11.95 18.66 -8.37
CA PHE A 207 -12.16 17.77 -7.22
C PHE A 207 -11.35 16.47 -7.29
N LEU A 208 -11.08 15.92 -8.47
CA LEU A 208 -10.26 14.70 -8.62
C LEU A 208 -8.78 14.95 -8.33
N LEU A 209 -8.31 16.18 -8.51
CA LEU A 209 -6.91 16.56 -8.27
C LEU A 209 -6.62 17.01 -6.83
N PHE A 210 -7.65 17.37 -6.05
CA PHE A 210 -7.53 17.88 -4.69
C PHE A 210 -8.01 16.86 -3.65
#